data_AF-A0A7S3ZZ00-F1
#
_entry.id   AF-A0A7S3ZZ00-F1
#
_cell.length_a   1.000
_cell.length_b   1.000
_cell.length_c   1.000
_cell.angle_alpha   90.00
_cell.angle_beta   90.00
_cell.angle_gamma   90.00
#
_symmetry.space_group_name_H-M   'P 1'
#
loop_
_entity.id
_entity.type
_entity.pdbx_description
1 polymer ?
#
loop_
_entity_poly.entity_id
_entity_poly.type
_entity_poly.pdbx_seq_one_letter_code
_entity_poly.pdbx_strand_id
1 'polypeptide(L)'
;MLSRVLLAACALQTVNAGVMPKTRFADMHDGDAKDVSISTKDGKWYLTLSQETPRWHLTTELDATTSTATVDFSKSAKPDKPPVPLQATVRMASGGRVLIEWTDPSATLNPDPAYPLNVWLSVGAWDKAKLASGRVTAKSV
;
A
#
# COMPACT_ATOMS: atom_id res chain seq x y z
N MET A 1 -9.40 43.19 -8.35
CA MET A 1 -8.28 42.25 -8.57
C MET A 1 -8.05 41.48 -7.28
N LEU A 2 -8.15 40.14 -7.36
CA LEU A 2 -7.47 39.09 -6.59
C LEU A 2 -8.41 37.90 -6.48
N SER A 3 -8.23 37.05 -7.48
CA SER A 3 -8.89 35.78 -7.70
C SER A 3 -8.68 34.87 -6.48
N ARG A 4 -9.76 34.41 -5.87
CA ARG A 4 -9.71 33.30 -4.91
C ARG A 4 -9.43 32.04 -5.72
N VAL A 5 -8.15 31.66 -5.76
CA VAL A 5 -7.72 30.36 -6.29
C VAL A 5 -8.45 29.29 -5.48
N LEU A 6 -9.43 28.65 -6.11
CA LEU A 6 -10.01 27.41 -5.64
C LEU A 6 -8.87 26.38 -5.71
N LEU A 7 -8.24 26.10 -4.57
CA LEU A 7 -7.39 24.93 -4.45
C LEU A 7 -8.32 23.74 -4.60
N ALA A 8 -8.36 23.14 -5.79
CA ALA A 8 -9.08 21.91 -6.00
C ALA A 8 -8.44 20.87 -5.08
N ALA A 9 -9.09 20.60 -3.96
CA ALA A 9 -8.83 19.41 -3.18
C ALA A 9 -9.04 18.24 -4.14
N CYS A 10 -7.95 17.66 -4.63
CA CYS A 10 -7.99 16.38 -5.30
C CYS A 10 -8.56 15.43 -4.23
N ALA A 11 -9.84 15.12 -4.34
CA ALA A 11 -10.54 14.28 -3.37
C ALA A 11 -9.86 12.91 -3.40
N LEU A 12 -8.91 12.71 -2.50
CA LEU A 12 -8.38 11.41 -2.13
C LEU A 12 -9.55 10.65 -1.54
N GLN A 13 -10.30 9.98 -2.41
CA GLN A 13 -11.36 9.07 -2.00
C GLN A 13 -10.69 8.01 -1.13
N THR A 14 -10.99 8.04 0.17
CA THR A 14 -10.69 6.95 1.10
C THR A 14 -11.47 5.74 0.60
N VAL A 15 -10.80 4.91 -0.19
CA VAL A 15 -11.33 3.59 -0.52
C VAL A 15 -11.31 2.77 0.76
N ASN A 16 -12.45 2.23 1.18
CA ASN A 16 -12.45 1.12 2.12
C ASN A 16 -11.54 0.05 1.53
N ALA A 17 -10.65 -0.52 2.35
CA ALA A 17 -9.80 -1.61 1.90
C ALA A 17 -10.67 -2.69 1.25
N GLY A 18 -10.37 -3.03 -0.02
CA GLY A 18 -10.96 -4.16 -0.74
C GLY A 18 -9.99 -5.32 -0.75
N VAL A 19 -10.47 -6.54 -0.97
CA VAL A 19 -9.58 -7.70 -1.13
C VAL A 19 -8.79 -7.50 -2.42
N MET A 20 -7.48 -7.61 -2.33
CA MET A 20 -6.55 -7.46 -3.44
C MET A 20 -5.74 -8.75 -3.56
N PRO A 21 -5.88 -9.53 -4.66
CA PRO A 21 -5.00 -10.69 -4.87
C PRO A 21 -3.53 -10.27 -4.98
N LYS A 22 -2.61 -11.23 -4.98
CA LYS A 22 -1.17 -10.96 -5.12
C LYS A 22 -0.91 -10.13 -6.38
N THR A 23 -0.29 -8.97 -6.18
CA THR A 23 -0.15 -7.90 -7.16
C THR A 23 1.28 -7.42 -7.20
N ARG A 24 1.84 -7.21 -8.39
CA ARG A 24 3.16 -6.62 -8.54
C ARG A 24 3.11 -5.11 -8.36
N PHE A 25 4.00 -4.56 -7.55
CA PHE A 25 4.21 -3.14 -7.33
C PHE A 25 5.64 -2.77 -7.70
N ALA A 26 5.83 -1.66 -8.41
CA ALA A 26 7.14 -1.07 -8.63
C ALA A 26 7.51 -0.22 -7.42
N ASP A 27 8.67 -0.50 -6.83
CA ASP A 27 9.27 0.32 -5.79
C ASP A 27 9.98 1.50 -6.45
N MET A 28 9.50 2.72 -6.19
CA MET A 28 10.00 3.90 -6.89
C MET A 28 11.28 4.48 -6.30
N HIS A 29 11.75 3.95 -5.18
CA HIS A 29 13.01 4.36 -4.57
C HIS A 29 14.21 3.58 -5.10
N ASP A 30 14.10 2.26 -5.28
CA ASP A 30 15.23 1.39 -5.64
C ASP A 30 15.03 0.61 -6.96
N GLY A 31 13.87 0.75 -7.61
CA GLY A 31 13.60 0.19 -8.92
C GLY A 31 13.36 -1.32 -8.93
N ASP A 32 13.31 -1.96 -7.76
CA ASP A 32 12.87 -3.34 -7.67
C ASP A 32 11.33 -3.42 -7.77
N ALA A 33 10.81 -4.64 -7.63
CA ALA A 33 9.38 -4.78 -7.45
C ALA A 33 9.05 -5.69 -6.28
N LYS A 34 7.91 -5.37 -5.66
CA LYS A 34 7.35 -6.05 -4.51
C LYS A 34 6.03 -6.70 -4.90
N ASP A 35 5.69 -7.80 -4.25
CA ASP A 35 4.37 -8.40 -4.37
C ASP A 35 3.54 -8.03 -3.14
N VAL A 36 2.33 -7.54 -3.37
CA VAL A 36 1.41 -7.11 -2.32
C VAL A 36 0.06 -7.79 -2.48
N SER A 37 -0.55 -8.19 -1.38
CA SER A 37 -1.96 -8.60 -1.33
C SER A 37 -2.67 -8.01 -0.12
N ILE A 38 -3.98 -7.84 -0.24
CA ILE A 38 -4.88 -7.49 0.85
C ILE A 38 -5.90 -8.61 0.99
N SER A 39 -6.01 -9.20 2.17
CA SER A 39 -6.93 -10.31 2.45
C SER A 39 -7.75 -10.04 3.69
N THR A 40 -8.82 -10.82 3.85
CA THR A 40 -9.67 -10.81 5.03
C THR A 40 -9.66 -12.18 5.69
N LYS A 41 -9.54 -12.22 7.02
CA LYS A 41 -9.69 -13.43 7.81
C LYS A 41 -10.34 -13.06 9.14
N ASP A 42 -11.38 -13.81 9.54
CA ASP A 42 -12.08 -13.64 10.82
C ASP A 42 -12.55 -12.20 11.09
N GLY A 43 -13.03 -11.50 10.04
CA GLY A 43 -13.50 -10.11 10.13
C GLY A 43 -12.40 -9.05 10.19
N LYS A 44 -11.12 -9.45 10.13
CA LYS A 44 -9.96 -8.56 10.09
C LYS A 44 -9.35 -8.49 8.71
N TRP A 45 -8.69 -7.37 8.43
CA TRP A 45 -7.99 -7.10 7.17
C TRP A 45 -6.49 -7.22 7.36
N TYR A 46 -5.81 -7.74 6.35
CA TYR A 46 -4.37 -7.97 6.38
C TYR A 46 -3.71 -7.47 5.12
N LEU A 47 -2.59 -6.75 5.29
CA LEU A 47 -1.67 -6.37 4.23
C LEU A 47 -0.50 -7.36 4.25
N THR A 48 -0.28 -8.05 3.14
CA THR A 48 0.87 -8.95 2.96
C THR A 48 1.81 -8.39 1.90
N LEU A 49 3.10 -8.37 2.21
CA LEU A 49 4.19 -7.86 1.39
C LEU A 49 5.21 -8.98 1.19
N SER A 50 5.75 -9.13 -0.01
CA SER A 50 6.80 -10.11 -0.27
C SER A 50 7.69 -9.76 -1.46
N GLN A 51 8.84 -10.42 -1.53
CA GLN A 51 9.77 -10.39 -2.65
C GLN A 51 10.42 -11.77 -2.77
N GLU A 52 10.72 -12.20 -4.00
CA GLU A 52 11.33 -13.51 -4.24
C GLU A 52 12.87 -13.46 -4.20
N THR A 53 13.47 -12.30 -4.50
CA THR A 53 14.93 -12.13 -4.57
C THR A 53 15.33 -10.73 -4.10
N PRO A 54 15.96 -10.59 -2.93
CA PRO A 54 16.07 -11.61 -1.87
C PRO A 54 14.69 -12.05 -1.35
N ARG A 55 14.56 -13.32 -0.92
CA ARG A 55 13.28 -13.88 -0.47
C ARG A 55 12.91 -13.32 0.90
N TRP A 56 11.77 -12.63 1.00
CA TRP A 56 11.16 -12.24 2.27
C TRP A 56 9.64 -12.12 2.14
N HIS A 57 8.95 -12.26 3.27
CA HIS A 57 7.53 -11.96 3.38
C HIS A 57 7.23 -11.29 4.72
N LEU A 58 6.15 -10.52 4.79
CA LEU A 58 5.64 -9.90 6.00
C LEU A 58 4.12 -9.73 5.86
N THR A 59 3.38 -10.03 6.92
CA THR A 59 1.94 -9.78 7.00
C THR A 59 1.65 -8.95 8.24
N THR A 60 0.83 -7.91 8.09
CA THR A 60 0.38 -7.04 9.18
C THR A 60 -1.11 -6.77 9.08
N GLU A 61 -1.73 -6.34 10.18
CA GLU A 61 -3.14 -5.93 10.20
C GLU A 61 -3.29 -4.59 9.45
N LEU A 62 -4.35 -4.50 8.65
CA LEU A 62 -4.73 -3.30 7.90
C LEU A 62 -6.00 -2.73 8.54
N ASP A 63 -5.98 -1.45 8.90
CA ASP A 63 -7.20 -0.76 9.28
C ASP A 63 -8.00 -0.44 8.02
N ALA A 64 -9.15 -1.09 7.84
CA ALA A 64 -10.00 -0.91 6.67
C ALA A 64 -10.73 0.44 6.62
N THR A 65 -10.83 1.14 7.76
CA THR A 65 -11.47 2.47 7.83
C THR A 65 -10.53 3.54 7.30
N THR A 66 -9.26 3.44 7.68
CA THR A 66 -8.23 4.42 7.28
C THR A 66 -7.41 3.98 6.08
N SER A 67 -7.51 2.70 5.68
CA SER A 67 -6.64 2.04 4.70
C SER A 67 -5.17 2.19 5.04
N THR A 68 -4.84 2.08 6.34
CA THR A 68 -3.46 2.19 6.85
C THR A 68 -3.01 0.95 7.59
N ALA A 69 -1.72 0.66 7.54
CA ALA A 69 -1.09 -0.41 8.29
C ALA A 69 0.25 0.07 8.87
N THR A 70 0.53 -0.32 10.11
CA THR A 70 1.90 -0.19 10.66
C THR A 70 2.70 -1.41 10.28
N VAL A 71 3.81 -1.20 9.59
CA VAL A 71 4.63 -2.24 8.96
C VAL A 71 6.01 -2.25 9.62
N ASP A 72 6.26 -3.27 10.43
CA ASP A 72 7.53 -3.49 11.09
C ASP A 72 8.39 -4.48 10.28
N PHE A 73 9.24 -3.94 9.41
CA PHE A 73 10.13 -4.75 8.57
C PHE A 73 11.18 -5.54 9.39
N SER A 74 11.46 -5.17 10.66
CA SER A 74 12.34 -5.93 11.55
C SER A 74 11.89 -7.38 11.70
N LYS A 75 10.57 -7.62 11.64
CA LYS A 75 9.90 -8.92 11.73
C LYS A 75 9.92 -9.74 10.43
N SER A 76 10.66 -9.30 9.41
CA SER A 76 10.82 -10.01 8.14
C SER A 76 12.27 -10.48 7.92
N ALA A 77 12.50 -11.25 6.86
CA ALA A 77 13.83 -11.60 6.36
C ALA A 77 14.41 -10.58 5.37
N LYS A 78 13.78 -9.41 5.17
CA LYS A 78 14.28 -8.36 4.26
C LYS A 78 15.70 -7.95 4.69
N PRO A 79 16.72 -7.91 3.81
CA PRO A 79 18.08 -7.56 4.24
C PRO A 79 18.22 -6.11 4.73
N ASP A 80 17.84 -5.14 3.90
CA ASP A 80 17.99 -3.72 4.21
C ASP A 80 16.69 -3.17 4.78
N LYS A 81 16.54 -3.25 6.09
CA LYS A 81 15.30 -2.87 6.80
C LYS A 81 15.38 -1.43 7.29
N PRO A 82 14.29 -0.65 7.22
CA PRO A 82 14.23 0.61 7.96
C PRO A 82 14.42 0.35 9.47
N PRO A 83 15.06 1.28 10.21
CA PRO A 83 15.33 1.13 11.64
C PRO A 83 14.06 1.26 12.51
N VAL A 84 12.95 1.70 11.92
CA VAL A 84 11.66 1.91 12.59
C VAL A 84 10.50 1.34 11.76
N PRO A 85 9.38 0.99 12.39
CA PRO A 85 8.15 0.66 11.66
C PRO A 85 7.68 1.84 10.80
N LEU A 86 7.22 1.53 9.58
CA LEU A 86 6.68 2.53 8.66
C LEU A 86 5.16 2.43 8.60
N GLN A 87 4.49 3.55 8.33
CA GLN A 87 3.07 3.55 8.01
C GLN A 87 2.90 3.38 6.49
N ALA A 88 2.16 2.34 6.11
CA ALA A 88 1.66 2.15 4.76
C ALA A 88 0.27 2.77 4.65
N THR A 89 0.04 3.62 3.65
CA THR A 89 -1.30 4.12 3.30
C THR A 89 -1.68 3.65 1.89
N VAL A 90 -2.70 2.82 1.79
CA VAL A 90 -3.18 2.25 0.52
C VAL A 90 -4.18 3.22 -0.13
N ARG A 91 -3.94 3.59 -1.39
CA ARG A 91 -4.74 4.56 -2.14
C ARG A 91 -5.03 4.06 -3.56
N MET A 92 -6.13 4.52 -4.14
CA MET A 92 -6.38 4.38 -5.58
C MET A 92 -5.85 5.62 -6.31
N ALA A 93 -4.91 5.42 -7.22
CA ALA A 93 -4.44 6.45 -8.13
C ALA A 93 -5.35 6.55 -9.36
N SER A 94 -5.29 7.70 -10.05
CA SER A 94 -5.95 7.91 -11.34
C SER A 94 -5.56 6.81 -12.34
N GLY A 95 -6.49 6.42 -13.22
CA GLY A 95 -6.26 5.30 -14.15
C GLY A 95 -6.43 3.91 -13.52
N GLY A 96 -6.95 3.84 -12.29
CA GLY A 96 -7.26 2.58 -11.63
C GLY A 96 -6.01 1.85 -11.14
N ARG A 97 -4.93 2.54 -10.76
CA ARG A 97 -3.75 1.88 -10.17
C ARG A 97 -3.84 1.93 -8.66
N VAL A 98 -3.23 0.98 -7.97
CA VAL A 98 -3.11 1.01 -6.51
C VAL A 98 -1.75 1.64 -6.16
N LEU A 99 -1.76 2.53 -5.18
CA LEU A 99 -0.58 3.20 -4.65
C LEU A 99 -0.45 2.88 -3.16
N ILE A 100 0.78 2.67 -2.69
CA ILE A 100 1.11 2.57 -1.27
C ILE A 100 2.12 3.66 -0.97
N GLU A 101 1.69 4.62 -0.16
CA GLU A 101 2.52 5.69 0.35
C GLU A 101 3.14 5.25 1.68
N TRP A 102 4.44 5.49 1.84
CA TRP A 102 5.21 5.11 3.01
C TRP A 102 5.66 6.34 3.77
N THR A 103 5.32 6.43 5.05
CA THR A 103 5.77 7.50 5.95
C THR A 103 6.37 6.91 7.23
N ASP A 104 7.08 7.75 7.99
CA ASP A 104 7.61 7.41 9.31
C ASP A 104 6.95 8.29 10.39
N PRO A 105 5.92 7.79 11.08
CA PRO A 105 5.24 8.53 12.16
C PRO A 105 6.14 8.87 13.35
N SER A 106 7.29 8.21 13.51
CA SER A 106 8.23 8.46 14.61
C SER A 106 9.17 9.65 14.34
N ALA A 107 9.21 10.14 13.11
CA ALA A 107 10.14 11.17 12.64
C ALA A 107 11.64 10.82 12.80
N THR A 108 11.98 9.53 12.80
CA THR A 108 13.37 9.06 12.88
C THR A 108 14.10 9.23 11.55
N LEU A 109 13.41 8.98 10.43
CA LEU A 109 13.97 9.07 9.08
C LEU A 109 13.79 10.44 8.43
N ASN A 110 12.73 11.17 8.81
CA ASN A 110 12.47 12.53 8.37
C ASN A 110 11.81 13.32 9.51
N PRO A 111 12.21 14.57 9.80
CA PRO A 111 11.61 15.38 10.86
C PRO A 111 10.12 15.68 10.66
N ASP A 112 9.61 15.61 9.43
CA ASP A 112 8.18 15.70 9.14
C ASP A 112 7.59 14.27 9.05
N PRO A 113 6.73 13.86 10.02
CA PRO A 113 6.10 12.54 10.02
C PRO A 113 5.18 12.28 8.82
N ALA A 114 4.73 13.34 8.15
CA ALA A 114 3.87 13.25 6.96
C ALA A 114 4.69 13.19 5.65
N TYR A 115 6.02 13.34 5.71
CA TYR A 115 6.85 13.30 4.52
C TYR A 115 6.82 11.90 3.87
N PRO A 116 6.50 11.80 2.57
CA PRO A 116 6.49 10.51 1.88
C PRO A 116 7.92 10.03 1.64
N LEU A 117 8.31 8.98 2.36
CA LEU A 117 9.63 8.34 2.24
C LEU A 117 9.75 7.51 0.97
N ASN A 118 8.65 6.86 0.58
CA ASN A 118 8.60 6.05 -0.63
C ASN A 118 7.16 5.93 -1.13
N VAL A 119 7.02 5.57 -2.39
CA VAL A 119 5.75 5.27 -3.03
C VAL A 119 5.90 3.99 -3.85
N TRP A 120 5.04 3.02 -3.59
CA TRP A 120 4.93 1.82 -4.41
C TRP A 120 3.69 1.92 -5.30
N LEU A 121 3.85 1.65 -6.59
CA LEU A 121 2.76 1.75 -7.56
C LEU A 121 2.50 0.41 -8.24
N SER A 122 1.24 -0.02 -8.29
CA SER A 122 0.87 -1.29 -8.94
C SER A 122 1.31 -1.29 -10.40
N VAL A 123 1.88 -2.40 -10.86
CA VAL A 123 2.22 -2.62 -12.27
C VAL A 123 0.96 -3.02 -13.02
N GLY A 124 0.60 -2.24 -14.05
CA GLY A 124 -0.66 -2.37 -14.78
C GLY A 124 -1.84 -1.66 -14.10
N ALA A 125 -2.90 -1.41 -14.88
CA ALA A 125 -4.16 -0.87 -14.37
C ALA A 125 -4.98 -1.96 -13.67
N TRP A 126 -5.49 -1.65 -12.49
CA TRP A 126 -6.47 -2.44 -11.76
C TRP A 126 -7.87 -2.03 -12.19
N ASP A 127 -8.56 -2.94 -12.87
CA ASP A 127 -9.95 -2.73 -13.27
C ASP A 127 -10.83 -2.54 -12.02
N LYS A 128 -11.52 -1.39 -11.94
CA LYS A 128 -12.43 -1.00 -10.85
C LYS A 128 -13.48 -2.07 -10.54
N ALA A 129 -13.85 -2.91 -11.52
CA ALA A 129 -14.78 -4.03 -11.34
C ALA A 129 -14.27 -5.12 -10.35
N LYS A 130 -12.94 -5.23 -10.16
CA LYS A 130 -12.35 -6.23 -9.24
C LYS A 130 -12.41 -5.82 -7.76
N LEU A 131 -12.56 -4.53 -7.45
CA LEU A 131 -12.75 -4.06 -6.06
C LEU A 131 -14.19 -4.29 -5.57
N ALA A 132 -15.17 -4.21 -6.46
CA ALA A 132 -16.59 -4.40 -6.13
C ALA A 132 -17.00 -5.87 -6.01
N SER A 133 -16.15 -6.80 -6.48
CA SER A 133 -16.44 -8.23 -6.47
C SER A 133 -15.39 -8.96 -5.64
N GLY A 134 -15.72 -9.23 -4.37
CA GLY A 134 -15.14 -10.32 -3.60
C GLY A 134 -15.45 -11.71 -4.20
N ARG A 135 -15.37 -11.87 -5.52
CA ARG A 135 -15.43 -13.16 -6.21
C ARG A 135 -14.02 -13.61 -6.51
N VAL A 136 -13.50 -14.40 -5.58
CA VAL A 136 -12.51 -15.43 -5.85
C VAL A 136 -13.07 -16.33 -6.96
N THR A 137 -12.64 -16.13 -8.21
CA THR A 137 -12.61 -17.25 -9.15
C THR A 137 -11.27 -17.93 -8.99
N ALA A 138 -11.23 -18.91 -8.08
CA ALA A 138 -10.25 -19.97 -8.14
C ALA A 138 -10.38 -20.62 -9.53
N LYS A 139 -9.33 -20.53 -10.35
CA LYS A 139 -9.17 -21.50 -11.44
C LYS A 139 -8.54 -22.73 -10.81
N SER A 140 -9.37 -23.71 -10.52
CA SER A 140 -8.93 -25.09 -10.34
C SER A 140 -8.23 -25.55 -11.62
N VAL A 141 -7.02 -26.07 -11.47
CA VAL A 141 -6.41 -27.03 -12.39
C VAL A 141 -6.28 -28.33 -11.60
#